data_AF-A0A6N9H812-F1
#
_entry.id   AF-A0A6N9H812-F1
#
_cell.length_a   1.000
_cell.length_b   1.000
_cell.length_c   1.000
_cell.angle_alpha   90.00
_cell.angle_beta   90.00
_cell.angle_gamma   90.00
#
_symmetry.space_group_name_H-M   'P 1'
#
loop_
_entity.id
_entity.type
_entity.pdbx_description
1 polymer ?
#
loop_
_entity_poly.entity_id
_entity_poly.type
_entity_poly.pdbx_seq_one_letter_code
_entity_poly.pdbx_strand_id
1 'polypeptide(L)'
;MARDRLACYLRGGRPSGALITYEGARDPSPPRAEMGVELPGRLYFAGESRVWGGGMAFYDHDVPGPTPAKAYLVTAGQFADIAAQEMHRVPDPQDPIEEVVVGMEEGARHAAGPGRYETLIDVGHRDGLPMLTFTAPDGLGAIEHTAPTSGYLAMLRAGLREAHGWDDGAIAAHLADRIAA
;
A
#
# COMPACT_ATOMS: atom_id res chain seq x y z
N MET A 1 -3.48 -1.68 4.56
CA MET A 1 -2.32 -1.95 5.45
C MET A 1 -2.69 -1.67 6.91
N ALA A 2 -2.32 -2.54 7.87
CA ALA A 2 -2.58 -2.34 9.30
C ALA A 2 -1.71 -1.24 9.93
N ARG A 3 -2.16 -0.67 11.06
CA ARG A 3 -1.47 0.45 11.75
C ARG A 3 -0.05 0.10 12.17
N ASP A 4 0.14 -1.09 12.72
CA ASP A 4 1.46 -1.55 13.17
C ASP A 4 2.44 -1.73 12.00
N ARG A 5 1.93 -2.04 10.81
CA ARG A 5 2.75 -2.12 9.60
C ARG A 5 3.18 -0.73 9.14
N LEU A 6 2.27 0.26 9.09
CA LEU A 6 2.63 1.64 8.77
C LEU A 6 3.67 2.18 9.78
N ALA A 7 3.47 1.86 11.06
CA ALA A 7 4.36 2.30 12.12
C ALA A 7 5.82 1.88 11.92
N CYS A 8 6.08 0.72 11.30
CA CYS A 8 7.44 0.29 10.96
C CYS A 8 8.05 1.10 9.81
N TYR A 9 7.27 1.56 8.83
CA TYR A 9 7.81 2.49 7.82
C TYR A 9 8.19 3.84 8.42
N LEU A 10 7.46 4.30 9.44
CA LEU A 10 7.68 5.61 10.05
C LEU A 10 8.77 5.57 11.12
N ARG A 11 8.71 4.62 12.06
CA ARG A 11 9.63 4.55 13.21
C ARG A 11 10.76 3.53 13.05
N GLY A 12 10.78 2.82 11.93
CA GLY A 12 11.65 1.67 11.73
C GLY A 12 11.16 0.43 12.48
N GLY A 13 11.91 -0.66 12.31
CA GLY A 13 11.64 -1.94 12.97
C GLY A 13 11.03 -2.98 12.03
N ARG A 14 10.66 -4.13 12.60
CA ARG A 14 10.21 -5.29 11.83
C ARG A 14 8.77 -5.66 12.17
N PRO A 15 7.84 -5.59 11.21
CA PRO A 15 6.47 -6.04 11.40
C PRO A 15 6.41 -7.52 11.78
N SER A 16 5.42 -7.89 12.60
CA SER A 16 5.19 -9.30 12.95
C SER A 16 4.98 -10.14 11.69
N GLY A 17 5.73 -11.24 11.58
CA GLY A 17 5.70 -12.14 10.42
C GLY A 17 6.51 -11.68 9.19
N ALA A 18 7.07 -10.47 9.18
CA ALA A 18 7.93 -10.00 8.10
C ALA A 18 9.38 -10.50 8.25
N LEU A 19 10.07 -10.61 7.11
CA LEU A 19 11.47 -11.02 6.99
C LEU A 19 12.45 -9.83 6.95
N ILE A 20 11.94 -8.63 6.68
CA ILE A 20 12.73 -7.40 6.48
C ILE A 20 12.45 -6.40 7.60
N THR A 21 13.53 -5.75 8.07
CA THR A 21 13.50 -4.63 9.01
C THR A 21 13.54 -3.32 8.22
N TYR A 22 12.71 -2.36 8.62
CA TYR A 22 12.62 -1.03 8.03
C TYR A 22 13.53 -0.05 8.78
N GLU A 23 14.17 0.85 8.03
CA GLU A 23 15.01 1.92 8.58
C GLU A 23 14.16 2.95 9.34
N GLY A 24 12.94 3.21 8.85
CA GLY A 24 12.09 4.30 9.35
C GLY A 24 12.21 5.56 8.49
N ALA A 25 11.23 6.44 8.64
CA ALA A 25 11.17 7.71 7.91
C ALA A 25 11.99 8.79 8.63
N ARG A 26 12.33 9.84 7.89
CA ARG A 26 12.97 11.06 8.44
C ARG A 26 12.09 11.71 9.51
N ASP A 27 10.77 11.68 9.31
CA ASP A 27 9.75 12.08 10.28
C ASP A 27 9.02 10.84 10.86
N PRO A 28 9.38 10.39 12.07
CA PRO A 28 8.81 9.20 12.69
C PRO A 28 7.45 9.45 13.37
N SER A 29 6.89 10.67 13.26
CA SER A 29 5.60 10.99 13.87
C SER A 29 4.47 10.10 13.33
N PRO A 30 3.45 9.78 14.15
CA PRO A 30 2.31 9.00 13.68
C PRO A 30 1.53 9.76 12.60
N PRO A 31 0.77 9.07 11.73
CA PRO A 31 -0.14 9.72 10.79
C PRO A 31 -1.13 10.61 11.57
N ARG A 32 -1.48 11.76 10.98
CA ARG A 32 -2.37 12.74 11.61
C ARG A 32 -3.81 12.25 11.73
N ALA A 33 -4.20 11.34 10.84
CA ALA A 33 -5.49 10.69 10.83
C ALA A 33 -5.40 9.35 10.08
N GLU A 34 -6.38 8.48 10.31
CA GLU A 34 -6.59 7.26 9.53
C GLU A 34 -8.09 7.04 9.34
N MET A 35 -8.49 6.45 8.21
CA MET A 35 -9.89 6.14 7.93
C MET A 35 -10.04 4.95 6.97
N GLY A 36 -11.16 4.24 7.08
CA GLY A 36 -11.59 3.29 6.04
C GLY A 36 -12.09 4.01 4.80
N VAL A 37 -11.70 3.53 3.63
CA VAL A 37 -12.14 4.03 2.33
C VAL A 37 -12.43 2.87 1.38
N GLU A 38 -13.19 3.13 0.32
CA GLU A 38 -13.36 2.20 -0.80
C GLU A 38 -12.71 2.80 -2.04
N LEU A 39 -11.73 2.09 -2.60
CA LEU A 39 -11.05 2.50 -3.82
C LEU A 39 -11.82 1.99 -5.05
N PRO A 40 -11.81 2.74 -6.17
CA PRO A 40 -12.60 2.42 -7.35
C PRO A 40 -12.09 1.22 -8.15
N GLY A 41 -10.86 0.76 -7.88
CA GLY A 41 -10.17 -0.31 -8.60
C GLY A 41 -10.18 -1.65 -7.86
N ARG A 42 -9.36 -2.59 -8.31
CA ARG A 42 -9.33 -3.98 -7.82
C ARG A 42 -7.98 -4.40 -7.25
N LEU A 43 -8.00 -5.01 -6.07
CA LEU A 43 -6.87 -5.73 -5.47
C LEU A 43 -6.64 -7.09 -6.15
N TYR A 44 -5.38 -7.45 -6.36
CA TYR A 44 -4.95 -8.80 -6.77
C TYR A 44 -3.60 -9.16 -6.13
N PHE A 45 -3.22 -10.45 -6.17
CA PHE A 45 -1.98 -10.94 -5.57
C PHE A 45 -1.07 -11.59 -6.61
N ALA A 46 0.17 -11.11 -6.71
CA ALA A 46 1.12 -11.63 -7.68
C ALA A 46 2.57 -11.54 -7.18
N GLY A 47 3.49 -12.12 -7.96
CA GLY A 47 4.92 -12.04 -7.72
C GLY A 47 5.37 -12.79 -6.45
N GLU A 48 6.54 -12.41 -5.92
CA GLU A 48 7.11 -13.00 -4.72
C GLU A 48 7.68 -11.91 -3.80
N SER A 49 7.13 -11.81 -2.59
CA SER A 49 7.50 -10.79 -1.61
C SER A 49 8.79 -11.15 -0.90
N ARG A 50 9.80 -10.29 -1.01
CA ARG A 50 11.01 -10.38 -0.16
C ARG A 50 10.71 -10.13 1.32
N VAL A 51 9.61 -9.43 1.60
CA VAL A 51 9.22 -9.03 2.95
C VAL A 51 8.39 -10.12 3.62
N TRP A 52 7.52 -10.78 2.89
CA TRP A 52 6.51 -11.67 3.46
C TRP A 52 6.56 -13.12 2.96
N GLY A 53 7.36 -13.38 1.91
CA GLY A 53 7.22 -14.59 1.09
C GLY A 53 5.90 -14.59 0.31
N GLY A 54 5.80 -15.46 -0.71
CA GLY A 54 4.58 -15.63 -1.52
C GLY A 54 4.13 -14.35 -2.23
N GLY A 55 2.89 -14.34 -2.72
CA GLY A 55 2.34 -13.20 -3.46
C GLY A 55 2.14 -11.95 -2.59
N MET A 56 2.30 -10.78 -3.21
CA MET A 56 2.01 -9.48 -2.59
C MET A 56 0.87 -8.75 -3.30
N ALA A 57 0.25 -7.81 -2.60
CA ALA A 57 -0.98 -7.17 -3.04
C ALA A 57 -0.72 -5.99 -3.97
N PHE A 58 -1.12 -6.09 -5.23
CA PHE A 58 -1.14 -4.97 -6.15
C PHE A 58 -2.56 -4.44 -6.32
N TYR A 59 -2.66 -3.21 -6.81
CA TYR A 59 -3.91 -2.53 -7.07
C TYR A 59 -3.98 -2.12 -8.54
N ASP A 60 -5.00 -2.61 -9.23
CA ASP A 60 -5.33 -2.23 -10.59
C ASP A 60 -6.44 -1.16 -10.54
N HIS A 61 -6.07 0.09 -10.85
CA HIS A 61 -7.01 1.20 -10.86
C HIS A 61 -8.01 1.12 -12.02
N ASP A 62 -7.66 0.47 -13.12
CA ASP A 62 -8.46 0.43 -14.36
C ASP A 62 -9.52 -0.68 -14.35
N VAL A 63 -9.40 -1.65 -13.44
CA VAL A 63 -10.38 -2.72 -13.26
C VAL A 63 -11.42 -2.30 -12.21
N PRO A 64 -12.72 -2.23 -12.56
CA PRO A 64 -13.75 -1.80 -11.62
C PRO A 64 -13.76 -2.59 -10.30
N GLY A 65 -13.75 -1.82 -9.22
CA GLY A 65 -13.80 -2.26 -7.83
C GLY A 65 -15.21 -2.68 -7.38
N PRO A 66 -15.57 -2.47 -6.11
CA PRO A 66 -14.81 -1.73 -5.09
C PRO A 66 -13.64 -2.53 -4.49
N THR A 67 -12.67 -1.83 -3.90
CA THR A 67 -11.64 -2.41 -3.01
C THR A 67 -11.64 -1.71 -1.65
N PRO A 68 -11.92 -2.42 -0.55
CA PRO A 68 -11.80 -1.85 0.80
C PRO A 68 -10.33 -1.55 1.11
N ALA A 69 -10.05 -0.34 1.55
CA ALA A 69 -8.71 0.12 1.91
C ALA A 69 -8.71 0.93 3.19
N LYS A 70 -7.50 1.27 3.65
CA LYS A 70 -7.26 2.13 4.81
C LYS A 70 -6.38 3.28 4.36
N ALA A 71 -6.89 4.50 4.46
CA ALA A 71 -6.17 5.72 4.17
C ALA A 71 -5.48 6.24 5.45
N TYR A 72 -4.29 6.81 5.27
CA TYR A 72 -3.51 7.45 6.33
C TYR A 72 -3.14 8.85 5.89
N LEU A 73 -3.41 9.84 6.74
CA LEU A 73 -3.02 11.23 6.48
C LEU A 73 -1.58 11.44 6.97
N VAL A 74 -0.65 11.52 6.02
CA VAL A 74 0.80 11.71 6.23
C VAL A 74 1.28 12.96 5.48
N THR A 75 2.48 13.46 5.81
CA THR A 75 3.10 14.53 5.03
C THR A 75 3.66 14.00 3.70
N ALA A 76 3.93 14.90 2.74
CA ALA A 76 4.56 14.51 1.47
C ALA A 76 5.94 13.84 1.69
N GLY A 77 6.75 14.36 2.62
CA GLY A 77 8.03 13.74 2.99
C GLY A 77 7.87 12.35 3.61
N GLN A 78 6.88 12.14 4.49
CA GLN A 78 6.58 10.80 5.01
C GLN A 78 6.13 9.85 3.91
N PHE A 79 5.30 10.31 2.98
CA PHE A 79 4.87 9.52 1.83
C PHE A 79 6.06 9.12 0.94
N ALA A 80 6.97 10.06 0.65
CA ALA A 80 8.19 9.78 -0.10
C ALA A 80 9.09 8.75 0.63
N ASP A 81 9.23 8.86 1.95
CA ASP A 81 10.03 7.90 2.73
C ASP A 81 9.40 6.50 2.79
N ILE A 82 8.07 6.42 2.82
CA ILE A 82 7.35 5.15 2.69
C ILE A 82 7.58 4.59 1.29
N ALA A 83 7.48 5.41 0.24
CA ALA A 83 7.72 5.03 -1.14
C ALA A 83 9.11 4.43 -1.33
N ALA A 84 10.15 5.15 -0.88
CA ALA A 84 11.53 4.71 -0.96
C ALA A 84 11.71 3.32 -0.36
N GLN A 85 11.15 3.08 0.83
CA GLN A 85 11.24 1.79 1.51
C GLN A 85 10.46 0.66 0.81
N GLU A 86 9.29 0.95 0.23
CA GLU A 86 8.58 -0.01 -0.63
C GLU A 86 9.39 -0.37 -1.88
N MET A 87 10.17 0.57 -2.40
CA MET A 87 11.06 0.41 -3.55
C MET A 87 12.44 -0.16 -3.17
N HIS A 88 12.64 -0.57 -1.92
CA HIS A 88 13.92 -1.06 -1.40
C HIS A 88 15.08 -0.04 -1.47
N ARG A 89 14.74 1.24 -1.38
CA ARG A 89 15.66 2.37 -1.30
C ARG A 89 15.71 2.89 0.14
N VAL A 90 16.75 3.66 0.45
CA VAL A 90 16.88 4.36 1.74
C VAL A 90 16.17 5.71 1.61
N PRO A 91 15.37 6.14 2.60
CA PRO A 91 14.80 7.50 2.64
C PRO A 91 15.86 8.58 2.43
N ASP A 92 15.61 9.49 1.49
CA ASP A 92 16.53 10.55 1.08
C ASP A 92 15.76 11.88 1.00
N PRO A 93 16.21 12.97 1.65
CA PRO A 93 15.59 14.28 1.50
C PRO A 93 15.67 14.88 0.10
N GLN A 94 16.46 14.30 -0.80
CA GLN A 94 16.55 14.69 -2.20
C GLN A 94 15.72 13.78 -3.11
N ASP A 95 14.91 12.86 -2.56
CA ASP A 95 14.05 12.01 -3.38
C ASP A 95 12.99 12.87 -4.12
N PRO A 96 12.96 12.83 -5.47
CA PRO A 96 12.02 13.64 -6.25
C PRO A 96 10.55 13.27 -6.03
N ILE A 97 10.25 12.11 -5.41
CA ILE A 97 8.88 11.71 -5.08
C ILE A 97 8.18 12.76 -4.22
N GLU A 98 8.90 13.45 -3.33
CA GLU A 98 8.29 14.47 -2.47
C GLU A 98 7.71 15.63 -3.30
N GLU A 99 8.43 16.11 -4.31
CA GLU A 99 7.95 17.14 -5.23
C GLU A 99 6.84 16.62 -6.15
N VAL A 100 6.97 15.38 -6.63
CA VAL A 100 5.94 14.73 -7.46
C VAL A 100 4.61 14.67 -6.73
N VAL A 101 4.61 14.27 -5.45
CA VAL A 101 3.39 14.17 -4.63
C VAL A 101 2.72 15.53 -4.44
N VAL A 102 3.52 16.58 -4.23
CA VAL A 102 2.99 17.95 -4.07
C VAL A 102 2.40 18.48 -5.38
N GLY A 103 2.98 18.12 -6.52
CA GLY A 103 2.55 18.58 -7.84
C GLY A 103 1.62 17.65 -8.61
N MET A 104 1.19 16.54 -8.01
CA MET A 104 0.41 15.51 -8.72
C MET A 104 -0.99 16.02 -9.06
N GLU A 105 -1.34 15.95 -10.35
CA GLU A 105 -2.68 16.30 -10.84
C GLU A 105 -3.70 15.18 -10.55
N GLU A 106 -4.98 15.53 -10.49
CA GLU A 106 -6.07 14.58 -10.33
C GLU A 106 -6.10 13.55 -11.47
N GLY A 107 -6.24 12.27 -11.14
CA GLY A 107 -6.20 11.17 -12.10
C GLY A 107 -4.82 10.85 -12.68
N ALA A 108 -3.75 11.52 -12.23
CA ALA A 108 -2.41 11.29 -12.75
C ALA A 108 -1.84 9.93 -12.34
N ARG A 109 -0.84 9.49 -13.11
CA ARG A 109 0.07 8.39 -12.78
C ARG A 109 1.50 8.84 -12.95
N HIS A 110 2.38 8.40 -12.06
CA HIS A 110 3.80 8.70 -12.13
C HIS A 110 4.63 7.44 -11.93
N ALA A 111 5.47 7.10 -12.91
CA ALA A 111 6.45 6.03 -12.80
C ALA A 111 7.74 6.57 -12.13
N ALA A 112 7.97 6.17 -10.88
CA ALA A 112 9.16 6.47 -10.08
C ALA A 112 10.35 5.52 -10.37
N GLY A 113 10.19 4.60 -11.33
CA GLY A 113 11.24 3.70 -11.83
C GLY A 113 10.68 2.41 -12.46
N PRO A 114 11.56 1.46 -12.85
CA PRO A 114 11.18 0.23 -13.55
C PRO A 114 10.65 -0.92 -12.65
N GLY A 115 10.61 -0.73 -11.33
CA GLY A 115 10.24 -1.75 -10.35
C GLY A 115 8.73 -1.97 -10.18
N ARG A 116 8.38 -3.08 -9.51
CA ARG A 116 6.99 -3.52 -9.30
C ARG A 116 6.17 -2.68 -8.33
N TYR A 117 6.79 -1.79 -7.56
CA TYR A 117 6.09 -0.83 -6.67
C TYR A 117 6.52 0.61 -6.99
N GLU A 118 6.92 0.84 -8.24
CA GLU A 118 7.48 2.12 -8.67
C GLU A 118 6.47 2.94 -9.49
N THR A 119 5.16 2.72 -9.30
CA THR A 119 4.09 3.52 -9.92
C THR A 119 3.20 4.14 -8.86
N LEU A 120 3.15 5.47 -8.83
CA LEU A 120 2.23 6.27 -8.02
C LEU A 120 0.96 6.53 -8.82
N ILE A 121 -0.20 6.40 -8.18
CA ILE A 121 -1.50 6.63 -8.80
C ILE A 121 -2.36 7.48 -7.86
N ASP A 122 -2.99 8.51 -8.41
CA ASP A 122 -4.09 9.21 -7.76
C ASP A 122 -5.34 8.32 -7.74
N VAL A 123 -5.86 8.04 -6.55
CA VAL A 123 -7.02 7.17 -6.34
C VAL A 123 -8.26 7.95 -5.87
N GLY A 124 -8.25 9.27 -6.11
CA GLY A 124 -9.32 10.20 -5.77
C GLY A 124 -8.95 11.14 -4.62
N HIS A 125 -9.92 11.94 -4.19
CA HIS A 125 -9.71 12.99 -3.19
C HIS A 125 -10.58 12.80 -1.95
N ARG A 126 -10.06 13.23 -0.81
CA ARG A 126 -10.79 13.25 0.47
C ARG A 126 -10.48 14.52 1.24
N ASP A 127 -11.52 15.23 1.68
CA ASP A 127 -11.40 16.48 2.42
C ASP A 127 -10.50 17.53 1.73
N GLY A 128 -10.54 17.56 0.39
CA GLY A 128 -9.73 18.45 -0.44
C GLY A 128 -8.26 18.03 -0.62
N LEU A 129 -7.88 16.84 -0.13
CA LEU A 129 -6.52 16.30 -0.26
C LEU A 129 -6.50 15.09 -1.22
N PRO A 130 -5.43 14.93 -2.01
CA PRO A 130 -5.27 13.76 -2.88
C PRO A 130 -5.04 12.50 -2.04
N MET A 131 -5.60 11.39 -2.50
CA MET A 131 -5.30 10.06 -2.01
C MET A 131 -4.43 9.36 -3.04
N LEU A 132 -3.22 8.97 -2.63
CA LEU A 132 -2.26 8.33 -3.52
C LEU A 132 -1.97 6.91 -3.04
N THR A 133 -1.63 6.02 -3.97
CA THR A 133 -1.11 4.68 -3.68
C THR A 133 0.11 4.37 -4.54
N PHE A 134 0.91 3.39 -4.10
CA PHE A 134 1.93 2.75 -4.92
C PHE A 134 1.44 1.39 -5.39
N THR A 135 1.73 1.03 -6.63
CA THR A 135 1.37 -0.28 -7.20
C THR A 135 2.32 -0.66 -8.34
N ALA A 136 2.05 -1.80 -8.99
CA ALA A 136 2.74 -2.24 -10.18
C ALA A 136 2.28 -1.48 -11.42
N PRO A 137 3.15 -1.34 -12.44
CA PRO A 137 2.75 -0.83 -13.74
C PRO A 137 1.86 -1.83 -14.50
N ASP A 138 1.98 -3.12 -14.20
CA ASP A 138 1.22 -4.19 -14.84
C ASP A 138 -0.16 -4.33 -14.21
N GLY A 139 -1.22 -4.40 -15.02
CA GLY A 139 -2.58 -4.65 -14.55
C GLY A 139 -2.84 -6.12 -14.16
N LEU A 140 -4.01 -6.37 -13.58
CA LEU A 140 -4.44 -7.67 -13.05
C LEU A 140 -4.30 -8.79 -14.09
N GLY A 141 -4.66 -8.55 -15.35
CA GLY A 141 -4.61 -9.56 -16.41
C GLY A 141 -3.23 -9.81 -17.04
N ALA A 142 -2.20 -9.07 -16.63
CA ALA A 142 -0.88 -9.08 -17.28
C ALA A 142 0.14 -10.00 -16.61
N ILE A 143 -0.15 -10.53 -15.41
CA ILE A 143 0.80 -11.27 -14.58
C ILE A 143 0.17 -12.53 -13.98
N GLU A 144 0.98 -13.57 -13.78
CA GLU A 144 0.55 -14.77 -13.06
C GLU A 144 0.33 -14.46 -11.58
N HIS A 145 -0.77 -14.97 -11.03
CA HIS A 145 -1.16 -14.75 -9.65
C HIS A 145 -0.45 -15.73 -8.72
N THR A 146 -0.05 -15.22 -7.56
CA THR A 146 0.63 -16.01 -6.52
C THR A 146 -0.11 -15.85 -5.21
N ALA A 147 -0.37 -16.95 -4.52
CA ALA A 147 -1.02 -16.90 -3.22
C ALA A 147 -0.13 -16.20 -2.17
N PRO A 148 -0.69 -15.29 -1.36
CA PRO A 148 0.00 -14.67 -0.23
C PRO A 148 0.23 -15.65 0.93
N THR A 149 1.24 -15.39 1.77
CA THR A 149 1.50 -16.19 2.97
C THR A 149 0.52 -15.88 4.11
N SER A 150 0.39 -16.80 5.06
CA SER A 150 -0.47 -16.61 6.25
C SER A 150 -0.05 -15.40 7.09
N GLY A 151 1.25 -15.12 7.20
CA GLY A 151 1.78 -13.94 7.88
C GLY A 151 1.33 -12.63 7.20
N TYR A 152 1.38 -12.58 5.87
CA TYR A 152 0.91 -11.41 5.13
C TYR A 152 -0.61 -11.24 5.24
N LEU A 153 -1.37 -12.34 5.12
CA LEU A 153 -2.81 -12.31 5.30
C LEU A 153 -3.20 -11.84 6.69
N ALA A 154 -2.50 -12.26 7.76
CA ALA A 154 -2.76 -11.77 9.11
C ALA A 154 -2.64 -10.24 9.22
N MET A 155 -1.63 -9.65 8.55
CA MET A 155 -1.48 -8.19 8.47
C MET A 155 -2.65 -7.53 7.72
N LEU A 156 -3.10 -8.09 6.60
CA LEU A 156 -4.25 -7.56 5.87
C LEU A 156 -5.54 -7.65 6.69
N ARG A 157 -5.77 -8.77 7.38
CA ARG A 157 -6.91 -8.97 8.28
C ARG A 157 -6.96 -7.92 9.38
N ALA A 158 -5.83 -7.64 10.02
CA ALA A 158 -5.75 -6.59 11.04
C ALA A 158 -6.14 -5.23 10.47
N GLY A 159 -5.62 -4.86 9.30
CA GLY A 159 -5.94 -3.59 8.65
C GLY A 159 -7.41 -3.46 8.25
N LEU A 160 -8.03 -4.54 7.74
CA LEU A 160 -9.46 -4.56 7.41
C LEU A 160 -10.34 -4.40 8.65
N ARG A 161 -9.99 -5.08 9.75
CA ARG A 161 -10.71 -4.93 11.03
C ARG A 161 -10.60 -3.51 11.58
N GLU A 162 -9.40 -2.92 11.55
CA GLU A 162 -9.16 -1.54 12.00
C GLU A 162 -9.93 -0.52 11.18
N ALA A 163 -9.97 -0.67 9.86
CA ALA A 163 -10.54 0.31 8.95
C ALA A 163 -12.07 0.22 8.82
N HIS A 164 -12.61 -0.99 8.83
CA HIS A 164 -14.00 -1.26 8.45
C HIS A 164 -14.81 -1.94 9.56
N GLY A 165 -14.19 -2.34 10.67
CA GLY A 165 -14.87 -3.04 11.77
C GLY A 165 -15.38 -4.43 11.39
N TRP A 166 -14.91 -5.00 10.28
CA TRP A 166 -15.37 -6.30 9.79
C TRP A 166 -15.01 -7.43 10.75
N ASP A 167 -15.90 -8.42 10.83
CA ASP A 167 -15.66 -9.66 11.54
C ASP A 167 -14.77 -10.63 10.73
N ASP A 168 -14.36 -11.73 11.36
CA ASP A 168 -13.47 -12.73 10.78
C ASP A 168 -14.08 -13.39 9.53
N GLY A 169 -15.40 -13.54 9.48
CA GLY A 169 -16.12 -14.16 8.38
C GLY A 169 -16.10 -13.28 7.13
N ALA A 170 -16.48 -12.01 7.29
CA ALA A 170 -16.46 -11.01 6.22
C ALA A 170 -15.04 -10.82 5.65
N ILE A 171 -14.05 -10.72 6.53
CA ILE A 171 -12.64 -10.60 6.13
C ILE A 171 -12.17 -11.84 5.36
N ALA A 172 -12.48 -13.05 5.86
CA ALA A 172 -12.07 -14.29 5.21
C ALA A 172 -12.72 -14.45 3.83
N ALA A 173 -14.01 -14.16 3.71
CA ALA A 173 -14.73 -14.21 2.45
C ALA A 173 -14.13 -13.23 1.42
N HIS A 174 -13.87 -11.99 1.83
CA HIS A 174 -13.25 -10.99 0.97
C HIS A 174 -11.86 -11.42 0.48
N LEU A 175 -10.98 -11.87 1.37
CA LEU A 175 -9.63 -12.28 0.98
C LEU A 175 -9.65 -13.54 0.12
N ALA A 176 -10.53 -14.50 0.37
CA ALA A 176 -10.65 -15.71 -0.45
C ALA A 176 -11.07 -15.36 -1.89
N ASP A 177 -12.05 -14.48 -2.04
CA ASP A 177 -12.49 -13.99 -3.35
C ASP A 177 -11.35 -13.28 -4.12
N ARG A 178 -10.54 -12.46 -3.43
CA ARG A 178 -9.39 -11.77 -4.06
C ARG A 178 -8.20 -12.67 -4.39
N ILE A 179 -8.04 -13.80 -3.70
CA ILE A 179 -6.97 -14.78 -3.98
C ILE A 179 -7.35 -15.67 -5.17
N ALA A 180 -8.65 -15.91 -5.37
CA ALA A 180 -9.17 -16.75 -6.46
C ALA A 180 -9.37 -15.99 -7.78
N ALA A 181 -9.47 -14.65 -7.73
CA ALA A 181 -9.54 -13.75 -8.88
C ALA A 181 -8.19 -13.67 -9.60
#